data_AF-A0A382IL21-F1
#
_entry.id   AF-A0A382IL21-F1
#
_cell.length_a   1.000
_cell.length_b   1.000
_cell.length_c   1.000
_cell.angle_alpha   90.00
_cell.angle_beta   90.00
_cell.angle_gamma   90.00
#
_symmetry.space_group_name_H-M   'P 1'
#
loop_
_entity.id
_entity.type
_entity.pdbx_description
1 polymer ?
#
loop_
_entity_poly.entity_id
_entity_poly.type
_entity_poly.pdbx_seq_one_letter_code
_entity_poly.pdbx_strand_id
1 'polypeptide(L)' 'MPEARSATISVYVGAGSRYEEDNQAGLSHFLEHMLFNGASRRPTARDISLEFDSFGGNHNAATDR' A
#
# COMPACT_ATOMS: atom_id res chain seq x y z
N MET A 1 -24.90 -0.23 5.67
CA MET A 1 -25.35 -0.10 4.27
C MET A 1 -25.68 -1.49 3.76
N PRO A 2 -26.92 -1.98 3.95
CA PRO A 2 -27.30 -3.36 3.61
C PRO A 2 -27.20 -3.68 2.11
N GLU A 3 -27.29 -2.64 1.25
CA GLU A 3 -27.28 -2.73 -0.21
C GLU A 3 -25.88 -2.56 -0.83
N ALA A 4 -24.85 -2.28 -0.02
CA ALA A 4 -23.52 -1.98 -0.55
C ALA A 4 -22.84 -3.24 -1.13
N ARG A 5 -22.32 -3.11 -2.36
CA ARG A 5 -21.66 -4.22 -3.07
C ARG A 5 -20.15 -4.27 -2.86
N SER A 6 -19.58 -3.24 -2.23
CA SER A 6 -18.15 -3.12 -1.95
C SER A 6 -17.92 -2.33 -0.66
N ALA A 7 -16.73 -2.48 -0.11
CA ALA A 7 -16.22 -1.68 0.99
C ALA A 7 -14.78 -1.28 0.69
N THR A 8 -14.33 -0.18 1.27
CA THR A 8 -12.96 0.34 1.12
C THR A 8 -12.39 0.64 2.49
N ILE A 9 -11.11 0.30 2.67
CA ILE A 9 -10.32 0.65 3.84
C ILE A 9 -9.17 1.53 3.34
N SER A 10 -8.91 2.63 4.06
CA SER A 10 -7.78 3.52 3.81
C SER A 10 -6.98 3.67 5.09
N VAL A 11 -5.66 3.59 4.98
CA VAL A 11 -4.72 3.77 6.08
C VAL A 11 -3.83 4.95 5.74
N TYR A 12 -3.77 5.93 6.64
CA TYR A 12 -2.95 7.13 6.48
C TYR A 12 -1.82 7.10 7.50
N VAL A 13 -0.61 7.37 7.04
CA VAL A 13 0.58 7.49 7.88
C VAL A 13 0.99 8.96 7.86
N GLY A 14 1.22 9.54 9.03
CA GLY A 14 1.67 10.93 9.19
C GLY A 14 3.16 11.12 8.85
N ALA A 15 3.61 10.49 7.77
CA ALA A 15 4.97 10.53 7.26
C ALA A 15 4.93 10.53 5.73
N GLY A 16 5.97 11.11 5.13
CA GLY A 16 6.04 11.37 3.70
C GLY A 16 7.39 11.97 3.35
N SER A 17 7.52 12.40 2.10
CA SER A 17 8.79 12.92 1.57
C SER A 17 9.31 14.15 2.31
N ARG A 18 8.49 14.85 3.11
CA ARG A 18 8.96 15.97 3.96
C ARG A 18 9.94 15.55 5.05
N TYR A 19 9.90 14.29 5.47
CA TYR A 19 10.72 13.77 6.55
C TYR A 19 12.02 13.10 6.07
N GLU A 20 12.27 13.10 4.75
CA GLU A 20 13.49 12.55 4.17
C GLU A 20 14.67 13.52 4.33
N GLU A 21 15.84 12.97 4.60
CA GLU A 21 17.12 13.67 4.42
C GLU A 21 17.51 13.72 2.93
N ASP A 22 18.41 14.62 2.55
CA ASP A 22 18.84 14.78 1.15
C ASP A 22 19.43 13.48 0.56
N ASN A 23 20.10 12.67 1.39
CA ASN A 23 20.65 11.37 1.00
C ASN A 23 19.61 10.24 0.95
N GLN A 24 18.35 10.52 1.30
CA GLN A 24 17.21 9.59 1.31
C GLN A 24 16.15 9.96 0.27
N ALA A 25 16.42 10.91 -0.64
CA ALA A 25 15.44 11.38 -1.61
C ALA A 25 14.74 10.24 -2.35
N GLY A 26 13.42 10.15 -2.19
CA GLY A 26 12.56 9.11 -2.78
C GLY A 26 12.35 7.88 -1.92
N LEU A 27 12.92 7.82 -0.71
CA LEU A 27 12.80 6.67 0.21
C LEU A 27 11.35 6.38 0.60
N SER A 28 10.54 7.41 0.88
CA SER A 28 9.13 7.23 1.27
C SER A 28 8.32 6.62 0.14
N HIS A 29 8.51 7.10 -1.10
CA HIS A 29 7.87 6.52 -2.28
C HIS A 29 8.39 5.11 -2.54
N PHE A 30 9.68 4.86 -2.37
CA PHE A 30 10.22 3.50 -2.48
C PHE A 30 9.61 2.54 -1.45
N LEU A 31 9.49 2.98 -0.18
CA LEU A 31 8.84 2.22 0.88
C LEU A 31 7.37 1.93 0.57
N GLU A 32 6.64 2.89 0.01
CA GLU A 32 5.26 2.70 -0.47
C GLU A 32 5.15 1.51 -1.43
N HIS A 33 6.02 1.42 -2.44
CA HIS A 33 6.06 0.26 -3.36
C HIS A 33 6.41 -1.04 -2.63
N MET A 34 7.33 -0.99 -1.66
CA MET A 34 7.75 -2.17 -0.91
C MET A 34 6.67 -2.76 -0.01
N LEU A 35 5.66 -1.98 0.38
CA LEU A 35 4.48 -2.51 1.10
C LEU A 35 3.72 -3.57 0.28
N PHE A 36 3.80 -3.51 -1.05
CA PHE A 36 3.14 -4.45 -1.96
C PHE A 36 4.08 -5.53 -2.49
N ASN A 37 5.35 -5.58 -2.03
CA ASN A 37 6.33 -6.55 -2.49
C ASN A 37 6.48 -7.79 -1.58
N GLY A 38 5.79 -7.81 -0.43
CA GLY A 38 5.76 -8.95 0.49
C GLY A 38 5.69 -8.54 1.97
N ALA A 39 5.14 -9.42 2.80
CA ALA A 39 4.96 -9.25 4.24
C ALA A 39 5.00 -10.60 4.98
N SER A 40 5.14 -10.59 6.30
CA SER A 40 5.31 -11.83 7.09
C SER A 40 4.19 -12.87 6.90
N ARG A 41 2.94 -12.43 6.65
CA ARG A 41 1.79 -13.31 6.37
C ARG A 41 1.54 -13.57 4.88
N ARG A 42 2.12 -12.76 3.99
CA ARG A 42 1.98 -12.80 2.53
C ARG A 42 3.36 -12.56 1.93
N PRO A 43 4.23 -13.59 1.88
CA PRO A 43 5.66 -13.39 1.71
C PRO A 43 6.08 -12.74 0.39
N THR A 44 5.26 -12.80 -0.66
CA THR A 44 5.59 -12.27 -1.99
C THR A 44 4.55 -11.28 -2.50
N ALA A 45 4.95 -10.43 -3.46
CA ALA A 45 4.02 -9.59 -4.22
C ALA A 45 2.88 -10.41 -4.84
N ARG A 46 3.19 -11.61 -5.36
CA ARG A 46 2.20 -12.52 -5.94
C ARG A 46 1.15 -12.96 -4.94
N ASP A 47 1.54 -13.25 -3.70
CA ASP A 47 0.60 -13.65 -2.64
C ASP A 47 -0.36 -12.51 -2.31
N ILE A 48 0.13 -11.27 -2.31
CA ILE A 48 -0.69 -10.07 -2.10
C ILE A 48 -1.67 -9.88 -3.27
N SER A 49 -1.20 -9.90 -4.52
CA SER A 49 -2.05 -9.72 -5.71
C SER A 49 -3.13 -10.79 -5.81
N LEU A 50 -2.79 -12.07 -5.63
CA LEU A 50 -3.75 -13.17 -5.71
C LEU A 50 -4.86 -13.06 -4.66
N GLU A 51 -4.56 -12.51 -3.49
CA GLU A 51 -5.59 -12.31 -2.47
C GLU A 51 -6.59 -11.25 -2.91
N PHE A 52 -6.14 -10.10 -3.43
CA PHE A 52 -7.05 -9.09 -3.99
C PHE A 52 -7.87 -9.63 -5.16
N ASP A 53 -7.22 -10.34 -6.08
CA ASP A 53 -7.87 -10.94 -7.25
C ASP A 53 -8.97 -11.94 -6.85
N SER A 54 -8.78 -12.69 -5.75
CA SER A 54 -9.71 -13.72 -5.29
C SER A 54 -11.12 -13.21 -4.99
N PHE A 55 -11.27 -11.93 -4.68
CA PHE A 55 -12.56 -11.28 -4.43
C PHE A 55 -12.82 -10.09 -5.37
N GLY A 56 -12.04 -9.94 -6.45
CA GLY A 56 -12.17 -8.84 -7.42
C GLY A 56 -11.84 -7.46 -6.83
N GLY A 57 -11.03 -7.41 -5.79
CA GLY A 57 -10.58 -6.19 -5.14
C GLY A 57 -9.48 -5.49 -5.90
N ASN A 58 -9.32 -4.19 -5.67
CA ASN A 58 -8.21 -3.39 -6.17
C ASN A 58 -7.56 -2.65 -5.01
N HIS A 59 -6.27 -2.33 -5.15
CA HIS A 59 -5.51 -1.57 -4.16
C HIS A 59 -4.63 -0.53 -4.86
N ASN A 60 -4.31 0.53 -4.12
CA ASN A 60 -3.38 1.56 -4.56
C ASN A 60 -2.78 2.26 -3.32
N ALA A 61 -1.74 3.05 -3.53
CA ALA A 61 -1.15 3.92 -2.53
C ALA A 61 -0.65 5.22 -3.16
N ALA A 62 -0.25 6.16 -2.32
CA ALA A 62 0.43 7.38 -2.73
C ALA A 62 1.29 7.91 -1.58
N THR A 63 2.41 8.55 -1.94
CA THR A 63 3.29 9.27 -1.04
C THR A 63 3.17 10.76 -1.31
N ASP A 64 2.93 11.54 -0.27
CA ASP A 64 2.93 13.02 -0.31
C ASP A 64 4.02 13.58 0.62
N ARG A 65 4.06 14.90 0.83
CA ARG A 65 5.00 15.62 1.69
C ARG A 65 4.64 15.53 3.17
#